data_AF-A0A660M113-F1
#
_entry.id   AF-A0A660M113-F1
#
_cell.length_a   1.000
_cell.length_b   1.000
_cell.length_c   1.000
_cell.angle_alpha   90.00
_cell.angle_beta   90.00
_cell.angle_gamma   90.00
#
_symmetry.space_group_name_H-M   'P 1'
#
loop_
_entity.id
_entity.type
_entity.pdbx_description
1 polymer ?
#
loop_
_entity_poly.entity_id
_entity_poly.type
_entity_poly.pdbx_seq_one_letter_code
_entity_poly.pdbx_strand_id
1 'polypeptide(L)'
;AAIASQTAAELYNLPILQRSIHDNPDNITRFLVIEPSNAPADANRASLVITTDHQPGALVEVLQIFAKRRINLAKLQSQPIVGQPWKYKFFIVVDCAGQPLYQAIRDIERSNHEVTVLGEYVGV
;
A
#
# COMPACT_ATOMS: atom_id res chain seq x y z
N ALA A 1 -17.02 -33.13 -3.53
CA ALA A 1 -17.31 -31.80 -2.94
C ALA A 1 -16.24 -30.82 -3.40
N ALA A 2 -16.54 -29.52 -3.41
CA ALA A 2 -15.59 -28.46 -3.73
C ALA A 2 -15.69 -27.33 -2.69
N ILE A 3 -14.59 -26.61 -2.47
CA ILE A 3 -14.54 -25.41 -1.64
C ILE A 3 -14.40 -24.22 -2.58
N ALA A 4 -15.39 -23.33 -2.59
CA ALA A 4 -15.44 -22.17 -3.46
C ALA A 4 -16.23 -21.03 -2.82
N SER A 5 -16.21 -19.85 -3.46
CA SER A 5 -17.04 -18.72 -3.04
C SER A 5 -18.53 -19.03 -3.26
N GLN A 6 -19.40 -18.36 -2.50
CA GLN A 6 -20.85 -18.45 -2.70
C GLN A 6 -21.25 -18.08 -4.14
N THR A 7 -20.60 -17.06 -4.72
CA THR A 7 -20.83 -16.63 -6.10
C THR A 7 -20.59 -17.76 -7.11
N ALA A 8 -19.63 -18.65 -6.88
CA ALA A 8 -19.41 -19.81 -7.75
C ALA A 8 -20.57 -20.82 -7.66
N ALA A 9 -21.11 -21.06 -6.46
CA ALA A 9 -22.27 -21.94 -6.30
C ALA A 9 -23.50 -21.39 -7.05
N GLU A 10 -23.73 -20.08 -7.00
CA GLU A 10 -24.78 -19.38 -7.76
C GLU A 10 -24.56 -19.50 -9.27
N LEU A 11 -23.34 -19.24 -9.75
CA LEU A 11 -22.99 -19.32 -11.18
C LEU A 11 -23.24 -20.70 -11.78
N TYR A 12 -22.93 -21.76 -11.02
CA TYR A 12 -23.05 -23.15 -11.49
C TYR A 12 -24.32 -23.86 -11.01
N ASN A 13 -25.26 -23.16 -10.37
CA ASN A 13 -26.47 -23.72 -9.79
C ASN A 13 -26.22 -24.95 -8.88
N LEU A 14 -25.18 -24.88 -8.05
CA LEU A 14 -24.79 -25.97 -7.14
C LEU A 14 -25.34 -25.73 -5.72
N PRO A 15 -25.82 -26.78 -5.03
CA PRO A 15 -26.26 -26.65 -3.65
C PRO A 15 -25.08 -26.46 -2.69
N ILE A 16 -25.23 -25.57 -1.71
CA ILE A 16 -24.23 -25.31 -0.66
C ILE A 16 -24.48 -26.27 0.51
N LEU A 17 -23.51 -27.15 0.79
CA LEU A 17 -23.60 -28.12 1.89
C LEU A 17 -23.35 -27.48 3.26
N GLN A 18 -22.41 -26.54 3.35
CA GLN A 18 -22.08 -25.81 4.58
C GLN A 18 -21.48 -24.44 4.25
N ARG A 19 -21.83 -23.42 5.04
CA ARG A 19 -21.31 -22.04 4.91
C ARG A 19 -20.22 -21.78 5.95
N SER A 20 -19.39 -20.78 5.68
CA SER A 20 -18.36 -20.29 6.62
C SER A 20 -17.46 -21.40 7.17
N ILE A 21 -16.95 -22.26 6.28
CA ILE A 21 -16.08 -23.41 6.62
C ILE A 21 -14.61 -23.03 6.81
N HIS A 22 -14.27 -21.73 6.80
CA HIS A 22 -12.91 -21.25 7.01
C HIS A 22 -12.56 -21.28 8.50
N ASP A 23 -11.30 -21.56 8.83
CA ASP A 23 -10.86 -21.62 10.23
C ASP A 23 -10.77 -20.24 10.88
N ASN A 24 -10.37 -19.22 10.10
CA ASN A 24 -10.20 -17.85 10.56
C ASN A 24 -11.27 -16.91 9.96
N PRO A 25 -12.20 -16.36 10.77
CA PRO A 25 -13.22 -15.42 10.30
C PRO A 25 -12.65 -14.09 9.81
N ASP A 26 -11.44 -13.72 10.23
CA ASP A 26 -10.79 -12.46 9.88
C ASP A 26 -9.89 -12.56 8.63
N ASN A 27 -10.14 -13.53 7.76
CA ASN A 27 -9.42 -13.65 6.48
C ASN A 27 -9.94 -12.62 5.47
N ILE A 28 -9.30 -11.45 5.46
CA ILE A 28 -9.70 -10.30 4.65
C ILE A 28 -8.70 -10.07 3.52
N THR A 29 -9.20 -10.00 2.29
CA THR A 29 -8.42 -9.59 1.13
C THR A 29 -8.68 -8.12 0.81
N ARG A 30 -7.64 -7.29 0.87
CA ARG A 30 -7.70 -5.90 0.43
C ARG A 30 -7.47 -5.80 -1.07
N PHE A 31 -8.42 -5.24 -1.80
CA PHE A 31 -8.30 -4.93 -3.21
C PHE A 31 -7.97 -3.43 -3.41
N LEU A 32 -7.30 -3.11 -4.52
CA LEU A 32 -7.08 -1.74 -4.99
C LEU A 32 -7.75 -1.60 -6.36
N VAL A 33 -8.53 -0.53 -6.53
CA VAL A 33 -9.06 -0.14 -7.84
C VAL A 33 -8.08 0.84 -8.46
N ILE A 34 -7.71 0.61 -9.72
CA ILE A 34 -6.71 1.42 -10.44
C ILE A 34 -7.41 2.08 -11.62
N GLU A 35 -7.23 3.39 -11.74
CA GLU A 35 -7.78 4.20 -12.81
C GLU A 35 -6.79 5.29 -13.25
N PRO A 36 -6.85 5.74 -14.53
CA PRO A 36 -5.99 6.80 -15.04
C PRO A 36 -6.49 8.22 -14.69
N SER A 37 -7.37 8.36 -13.70
CA SER A 37 -7.98 9.62 -13.30
C SER A 37 -7.08 10.42 -12.34
N ASN A 38 -7.46 11.67 -12.08
CA ASN A 38 -6.85 12.46 -11.01
C ASN A 38 -7.34 11.98 -9.64
N ALA A 39 -6.53 12.22 -8.61
CA ALA A 39 -6.90 11.96 -7.24
C ALA A 39 -8.25 12.62 -6.86
N PRO A 40 -9.11 11.95 -6.08
CA PRO A 40 -10.29 12.55 -5.51
C PRO A 40 -9.95 13.78 -4.66
N ALA A 41 -10.80 14.80 -4.67
CA ALA A 41 -10.58 16.03 -3.89
C ALA A 41 -10.56 15.80 -2.37
N ASP A 42 -11.23 14.75 -1.90
CA ASP A 42 -11.34 14.32 -0.51
C ASP A 42 -10.39 13.15 -0.17
N ALA A 43 -9.40 12.87 -1.02
CA ALA A 43 -8.39 11.87 -0.72
C ALA A 43 -7.72 12.13 0.63
N ASN A 44 -7.52 11.06 1.40
CA ASN A 44 -6.94 11.12 2.74
C ASN A 44 -5.84 10.06 2.94
N ARG A 45 -5.58 9.23 1.93
CA ARG A 45 -4.62 8.13 1.96
C ARG A 45 -3.88 8.06 0.64
N ALA A 46 -2.62 7.64 0.69
CA ALA A 46 -1.79 7.50 -0.51
C ALA A 46 -0.94 6.23 -0.47
N SER A 47 -0.70 5.66 -1.65
CA SER A 47 0.23 4.55 -1.86
C SER A 47 1.49 5.07 -2.55
N LEU A 48 2.65 4.77 -1.98
CA LEU A 48 3.96 5.23 -2.41
C LEU A 48 4.90 4.05 -2.65
N VAL A 49 5.80 4.22 -3.61
CA VAL A 49 7.03 3.44 -3.71
C VAL A 49 8.19 4.36 -3.39
N ILE A 50 8.99 3.96 -2.41
CA ILE A 50 10.23 4.68 -2.06
C ILE A 50 11.40 3.77 -2.36
N THR A 51 12.32 4.25 -3.19
CA THR A 51 13.58 3.55 -3.46
C THR A 51 14.67 4.18 -2.63
N THR A 52 15.34 3.37 -1.81
CA THR A 52 16.50 3.81 -1.03
C THR A 52 17.74 3.06 -1.48
N ASP A 53 18.91 3.65 -1.25
CA ASP A 53 20.16 2.92 -1.29
C ASP A 53 20.23 1.90 -0.14
N HIS A 54 20.97 0.81 -0.33
CA HIS A 54 21.17 -0.21 0.69
C HIS A 54 22.32 0.18 1.63
N GLN A 55 22.07 1.22 2.42
CA GLN A 55 22.97 1.70 3.46
C GLN A 55 22.28 1.65 4.83
N PRO A 56 23.04 1.43 5.93
CA PRO A 56 22.50 1.52 7.27
C PRO A 56 21.79 2.85 7.51
N GLY A 57 20.55 2.80 8.00
CA GLY A 57 19.77 3.99 8.32
C GLY A 57 18.93 4.59 7.18
N ALA A 58 19.12 4.15 5.93
CA ALA A 58 18.41 4.73 4.78
C ALA A 58 16.87 4.72 4.93
N LEU A 59 16.29 3.59 5.34
CA LEU A 59 14.85 3.51 5.64
C LEU A 59 14.47 4.35 6.88
N VAL A 60 15.33 4.42 7.89
CA VAL A 60 15.05 5.16 9.12
C VAL A 60 14.91 6.66 8.82
N GLU A 61 15.74 7.22 7.95
CA GLU A 61 15.64 8.61 7.51
C GLU A 61 14.25 8.91 6.91
N VAL A 62 13.76 8.05 6.02
CA VAL A 62 12.42 8.15 5.42
C VAL A 62 11.34 8.10 6.50
N LEU A 63 11.41 7.12 7.41
CA LEU A 63 10.42 6.96 8.49
C LEU A 63 10.43 8.14 9.46
N GLN A 64 11.59 8.73 9.75
CA GLN A 64 11.70 9.91 10.59
C GLN A 64 11.01 11.13 9.97
N ILE A 65 11.01 11.28 8.64
CA ILE A 65 10.32 12.38 7.97
C ILE A 65 8.80 12.25 8.16
N PHE A 66 8.24 11.06 7.94
CA PHE A 66 6.81 10.82 8.22
C PHE A 66 6.48 11.05 9.69
N ALA A 67 7.31 10.55 10.62
CA ALA A 67 7.10 10.72 12.05
C ALA A 67 7.13 12.19 12.48
N LYS A 68 8.10 12.99 12.01
CA LYS A 68 8.20 14.44 12.29
C LYS A 68 6.96 15.21 11.81
N ARG A 69 6.34 14.75 10.72
CA ARG A 69 5.12 15.32 10.14
C ARG A 69 3.84 14.72 10.72
N ARG A 70 3.93 13.77 11.66
CA ARG A 70 2.81 13.04 12.27
C ARG A 70 1.93 12.33 11.24
N ILE A 71 2.55 11.80 10.18
CA ILE A 71 1.87 11.02 9.15
C ILE A 71 1.91 9.54 9.55
N ASN A 72 0.73 8.92 9.67
CA ASN A 72 0.61 7.50 10.00
C ASN A 72 0.92 6.62 8.78
N LEU A 73 1.57 5.47 9.03
CA LEU A 73 1.82 4.44 8.02
C LEU A 73 0.85 3.28 8.24
N ALA A 74 -0.04 3.05 7.29
CA ALA A 74 -0.97 1.91 7.31
C ALA A 74 -0.35 0.62 6.73
N LYS A 75 0.73 0.74 5.95
CA LYS A 75 1.47 -0.41 5.41
C LYS A 75 2.93 -0.02 5.15
N LEU A 76 3.84 -0.94 5.41
CA LEU A 76 5.26 -0.85 5.02
C LEU A 76 5.72 -2.24 4.59
N GLN A 77 6.16 -2.37 3.34
CA GLN A 77 6.64 -3.65 2.80
C GLN A 77 7.89 -3.42 1.94
N SER A 78 8.97 -4.14 2.25
CA SER A 78 10.20 -4.14 1.46
C SER A 78 10.12 -5.14 0.30
N GLN A 79 10.69 -4.77 -0.84
CA GLN A 79 10.90 -5.65 -1.98
C GLN A 79 12.31 -5.41 -2.57
N PRO A 80 13.14 -6.45 -2.77
CA PRO A 80 14.41 -6.32 -3.45
C PRO A 80 14.19 -6.00 -4.94
N ILE A 81 15.08 -5.20 -5.53
CA ILE A 81 15.02 -4.87 -6.96
C ILE A 81 15.84 -5.88 -7.75
N VAL A 82 15.18 -6.65 -8.61
CA VAL A 82 15.85 -7.60 -9.51
C VAL A 82 16.79 -6.83 -10.44
N GLY A 83 18.07 -7.22 -10.46
CA GLY A 83 19.09 -6.61 -11.32
C GLY A 83 19.73 -5.31 -10.80
N GLN A 84 19.31 -4.80 -9.63
CA GLN A 84 19.95 -3.65 -8.98
C GLN A 84 20.44 -4.05 -7.59
N PRO A 85 21.62 -4.67 -7.47
CA PRO A 85 22.21 -4.94 -6.17
C PRO A 85 22.38 -3.62 -5.41
N TRP A 86 22.11 -3.64 -4.11
CA TRP A 86 22.22 -2.47 -3.21
C TRP A 86 21.15 -1.38 -3.35
N LYS A 87 20.01 -1.67 -3.97
CA LYS A 87 18.80 -0.82 -3.89
C LYS A 87 17.59 -1.60 -3.41
N TYR A 88 16.75 -0.96 -2.61
CA TYR A 88 15.51 -1.53 -2.09
C TYR A 88 14.31 -0.66 -2.42
N LYS A 89 13.19 -1.31 -2.78
CA LYS A 89 11.88 -0.65 -2.91
C LYS A 89 11.07 -0.89 -1.65
N PHE A 90 10.44 0.15 -1.15
CA PHE A 90 9.48 0.10 -0.06
C PHE A 90 8.13 0.54 -0.57
N PHE A 91 7.14 -0.36 -0.49
CA PHE A 91 5.75 -0.03 -0.70
C PHE A 91 5.16 0.46 0.61
N ILE A 92 4.75 1.72 0.62
CA ILE A 92 4.24 2.40 1.81
C ILE A 92 2.81 2.87 1.54
N VAL A 93 1.91 2.64 2.49
CA VAL A 93 0.61 3.31 2.51
C VAL A 93 0.59 4.28 3.67
N VAL A 94 0.27 5.54 3.41
CA VAL A 94 0.21 6.60 4.41
C VAL A 94 -1.19 7.18 4.52
N ASP A 95 -1.61 7.54 5.73
CA ASP A 95 -2.87 8.26 5.98
C ASP A 95 -2.65 9.77 5.79
N CYS A 96 -2.27 10.14 4.58
CA CYS A 96 -2.02 11.50 4.16
C CYS A 96 -2.18 11.62 2.64
N ALA A 97 -2.64 12.77 2.18
CA ALA A 97 -2.86 13.11 0.78
C ALA A 97 -2.68 14.63 0.57
N GLY A 98 -2.69 15.06 -0.68
CA GLY A 98 -2.62 16.46 -1.11
C GLY A 98 -1.33 17.14 -0.69
N GLN A 99 -1.41 18.46 -0.48
CA GLN A 99 -0.25 19.30 -0.18
C GLN A 99 0.61 18.81 1.01
N PRO A 100 0.03 18.35 2.14
CA PRO A 100 0.82 17.80 3.26
C PRO A 100 1.69 16.60 2.85
N LEU A 101 1.16 15.70 2.02
CA LEU A 101 1.91 14.56 1.48
C LEU A 101 3.06 15.04 0.60
N TYR A 102 2.80 15.94 -0.36
CA TYR A 102 3.83 16.45 -1.26
C TYR A 102 4.93 17.23 -0.54
N GLN A 103 4.63 17.85 0.61
CA GLN A 103 5.68 18.43 1.46
C GLN A 103 6.58 17.35 2.09
N ALA A 104 6.00 16.23 2.55
CA ALA A 104 6.79 15.10 3.06
C ALA A 104 7.65 14.46 1.97
N ILE A 105 7.09 14.30 0.76
CA ILE A 105 7.80 13.76 -0.40
C ILE A 105 9.02 14.63 -0.73
N ARG A 106 8.87 15.95 -0.78
CA ARG A 106 10.00 16.86 -1.03
C ARG A 106 11.12 16.73 0.00
N ASP A 107 10.79 16.49 1.27
CA ASP A 107 11.81 16.28 2.29
C ASP A 107 12.52 14.93 2.13
N ILE A 108 11.79 13.88 1.70
CA ILE A 108 12.35 12.56 1.40
C ILE A 108 13.30 12.63 0.20
N GLU A 109 12.90 13.33 -0.86
CA GLU A 109 13.74 13.53 -2.05
C GLU A 109 15.01 14.34 -1.72
N ARG A 110 14.93 15.31 -0.80
CA ARG A 110 16.11 16.03 -0.30
C ARG A 110 17.08 15.15 0.48
N SER A 111 16.62 14.05 1.06
CA SER A 111 17.47 13.02 1.68
C SER A 111 17.99 11.97 0.68
N ASN A 112 17.98 12.27 -0.62
CA ASN A 112 18.54 11.42 -1.67
C ASN A 112 17.81 10.07 -1.86
N HIS A 113 16.51 10.03 -1.55
CA HIS A 113 15.65 8.88 -1.80
C HIS A 113 14.67 9.19 -2.93
N GLU A 114 14.40 8.22 -3.81
CA GLU A 114 13.45 8.40 -4.91
C GLU A 114 12.03 8.03 -4.45
N VAL A 115 11.04 8.87 -4.76
CA VAL A 115 9.65 8.60 -4.42
C VAL A 115 8.80 8.53 -5.69
N THR A 116 7.93 7.53 -5.76
CA THR A 116 6.88 7.43 -6.79
C THR A 116 5.53 7.35 -6.09
N VAL A 117 4.64 8.30 -6.39
CA VAL A 117 3.24 8.24 -5.94
C VAL A 117 2.49 7.30 -6.88
N LEU A 118 1.95 6.20 -6.35
CA LEU A 118 1.13 5.25 -7.11
C LEU A 118 -0.33 5.69 -7.21
N GLY A 119 -0.80 6.48 -6.26
CA GLY A 119 -2.15 7.02 -6.24
C GLY A 119 -2.55 7.56 -4.87
N GLU A 120 -3.47 8.51 -4.89
CA GLU A 120 -4.15 9.06 -3.71
C GLU A 120 -5.63 8.71 -3.79
N TYR A 121 -6.22 8.32 -2.67
CA TYR A 121 -7.58 7.79 -2.63
C TYR A 121 -8.21 8.02 -1.25
N VAL A 122 -9.51 7.81 -1.18
CA VAL A 122 -10.24 7.78 0.09
C VAL A 122 -10.00 6.43 0.76
N GLY A 123 -9.31 6.44 1.89
CA GLY A 123 -9.17 5.30 2.77
C GLY A 123 -10.47 5.02 3.49
N VAL A 124 -10.88 3.75 3.46
CA VAL A 124 -11.85 3.17 4.40
C VAL A 124 -11.21 3.01 5.77
#